data_AF-A0A0C9Y135-F1
#
_entry.id   AF-A0A0C9Y135-F1
#
_cell.length_a   1.000
_cell.length_b   1.000
_cell.length_c   1.000
_cell.angle_alpha   90.00
_cell.angle_beta   90.00
_cell.angle_gamma   90.00
#
_symmetry.space_group_name_H-M   'P 1'
#
loop_
_entity.id
_entity.type
_entity.pdbx_description
1 polymer ?
#
loop_
_entity_poly.entity_id
_entity_poly.type
_entity_poly.pdbx_seq_one_letter_code
_entity_poly.pdbx_strand_id
1 'polypeptide(L)'
;MELYSGASANYGRGYTFVDTFDADPFSSEHRHNLFYPFSSGAEWKFASWLANSGLSMAAIDECLSLDVIKSQRFSFKTAKALRKLIELLPSGPRWKYRSVKTESPTRRALQVFYRDAIECLQHLIHLPSNSGQVHFVPKKIYSATDCMQRIYTDWLTGDRAWELQDALPDGATLLGVVLSSDKMHITQVGNRQAHPLLISLANISADVHRKGSTNSYLLLALLPVPRFVHPNKRLRGVLASRLLHQVISVVMKPLKMAAEVGRMMSDPVGNLKHCFTPLVAYIADTPEQHVIACVTDNASAVSMAVSKQFGDPLCCAARTASKTHQLLIAVKREMRAQNLSSYFQACRKQQLNGVASPFWLDWALAEPSSFLNPEVLHHFFKMFWDHDQKWCSRMLGADELDFRFSLL
;
A
#
# COMPACT_ATOMS: atom_id res chain seq x y z
N MET A 1 4.15 4.39 30.12
CA MET A 1 4.07 3.67 28.82
C MET A 1 4.11 2.20 29.11
N GLU A 2 3.18 1.44 28.54
CA GLU A 2 3.07 0.00 28.69
C GLU A 2 3.40 -0.65 27.34
N LEU A 3 4.32 -1.62 27.32
CA LEU A 3 4.64 -2.39 26.12
C LEU A 3 3.87 -3.70 26.16
N TYR A 4 3.45 -4.20 25.01
CA TYR A 4 2.85 -5.52 24.91
C TYR A 4 3.85 -6.59 25.36
N SER A 5 3.51 -7.34 26.43
CA SER A 5 4.36 -8.39 26.98
C SER A 5 4.42 -9.60 26.06
N GLY A 6 5.61 -10.17 25.84
CA GLY A 6 5.78 -11.37 25.03
C GLY A 6 5.73 -11.15 23.52
N ALA A 7 5.63 -9.90 23.03
CA ALA A 7 5.75 -9.63 21.59
C ALA A 7 7.22 -9.57 21.15
N SER A 8 7.46 -9.91 19.88
CA SER A 8 8.73 -9.71 19.18
C SER A 8 9.96 -10.38 19.82
N ALA A 9 9.82 -11.66 20.14
CA ALA A 9 10.94 -12.49 20.59
C ALA A 9 12.06 -12.55 19.53
N ASN A 10 13.27 -12.85 19.99
CA ASN A 10 14.40 -13.10 19.11
C ASN A 10 14.61 -14.60 18.94
N TYR A 11 14.58 -15.06 17.69
CA TYR A 11 14.73 -16.47 17.34
C TYR A 11 16.08 -16.80 16.70
N GLY A 12 17.04 -15.86 16.73
CA GLY A 12 18.39 -16.06 16.23
C GLY A 12 18.89 -14.87 15.41
N ARG A 13 19.93 -15.11 14.60
CA ARG A 13 20.52 -14.06 13.77
C ARG A 13 20.12 -14.27 12.31
N GLY A 14 19.57 -13.23 11.71
CA GLY A 14 19.35 -13.11 10.28
C GLY A 14 20.30 -12.07 9.67
N TYR A 15 20.05 -11.74 8.40
CA TYR A 15 20.83 -10.75 7.66
C TYR A 15 20.38 -9.32 7.95
N THR A 16 21.34 -8.41 8.07
CA THR A 16 21.15 -6.96 8.08
C THR A 16 21.28 -6.38 6.67
N PHE A 17 20.97 -5.08 6.54
CA PHE A 17 21.34 -4.32 5.34
C PHE A 17 22.84 -4.41 5.05
N VAL A 18 23.68 -4.28 6.08
CA VAL A 18 25.14 -4.34 5.95
C VAL A 18 25.60 -5.72 5.50
N ASP A 19 25.05 -6.80 6.07
CA ASP A 19 25.38 -8.16 5.63
C ASP A 19 25.02 -8.38 4.15
N THR A 20 23.90 -7.80 3.70
CA THR A 20 23.48 -7.87 2.29
C THR A 20 24.37 -7.03 1.38
N PHE A 21 24.81 -5.87 1.86
CA PHE A 21 25.75 -5.00 1.16
C PHE A 21 27.14 -5.64 1.05
N ASP A 22 27.63 -6.28 2.12
CA ASP A 22 28.92 -6.95 2.14
C ASP A 22 28.93 -8.27 1.33
N ALA A 23 27.76 -8.86 1.10
CA ALA A 23 27.59 -9.98 0.17
C ALA A 23 27.60 -9.55 -1.32
N ASP A 24 27.70 -8.25 -1.61
CA ASP A 24 27.81 -7.75 -2.98
C ASP A 24 29.07 -8.30 -3.68
N PRO A 25 28.98 -8.70 -4.96
CA PRO A 25 30.12 -9.20 -5.72
C PRO A 25 31.32 -8.23 -5.77
N PHE A 26 31.08 -6.94 -5.57
CA PHE A 26 32.08 -5.88 -5.58
C PHE A 26 32.47 -5.39 -4.17
N SER A 27 32.13 -6.13 -3.11
CA SER A 27 32.47 -5.76 -1.73
C SER A 27 33.97 -5.50 -1.50
N SER A 28 34.86 -6.19 -2.24
CA SER A 28 36.31 -5.92 -2.22
C SER A 28 36.68 -4.55 -2.81
N GLU A 29 35.96 -4.11 -3.83
CA GLU A 29 36.14 -2.79 -4.46
C GLU A 29 35.64 -1.69 -3.52
N HIS A 30 34.51 -1.93 -2.81
CA HIS A 30 33.93 -0.97 -1.87
C HIS A 30 34.86 -0.62 -0.70
N ARG A 31 35.78 -1.52 -0.33
CA ARG A 31 36.81 -1.25 0.69
C ARG A 31 37.78 -0.13 0.29
N HIS A 32 38.03 0.02 -1.01
CA HIS A 32 38.94 1.03 -1.56
C HIS A 32 38.19 2.23 -2.12
N ASN A 33 36.99 2.00 -2.65
CA ASN A 33 36.12 3.02 -3.21
C ASN A 33 34.65 2.68 -2.92
N LEU A 34 34.09 3.32 -1.90
CA LEU A 34 32.70 3.16 -1.48
C LEU A 34 31.68 3.42 -2.61
N PHE A 35 32.07 4.17 -3.65
CA PHE A 35 31.20 4.56 -4.76
C PHE A 35 31.34 3.67 -6.00
N TYR A 36 32.14 2.59 -5.94
CA TYR A 36 32.22 1.62 -7.04
C TYR A 36 30.81 1.14 -7.44
N PRO A 37 30.46 1.12 -8.75
CA PRO A 37 31.34 1.12 -9.91
C PRO A 37 31.74 2.49 -10.48
N PHE A 38 31.40 3.58 -9.79
CA PHE A 38 31.84 4.92 -10.17
C PHE A 38 33.22 5.21 -9.58
N SER A 39 34.05 5.99 -10.27
CA SER A 39 35.43 6.28 -9.86
C SER A 39 35.54 7.11 -8.58
N SER A 40 34.49 7.85 -8.21
CA SER A 40 34.48 8.74 -7.05
C SER A 40 33.07 9.10 -6.61
N GLY A 41 32.95 9.64 -5.39
CA GLY A 41 31.68 10.18 -4.89
C GLY A 41 31.16 11.38 -5.68
N ALA A 42 32.06 12.18 -6.29
CA ALA A 42 31.66 13.27 -7.17
C ALA A 42 31.03 12.74 -8.46
N GLU A 43 31.65 11.72 -9.07
CA GLU A 43 31.07 11.05 -10.24
C GLU A 43 29.72 10.40 -9.90
N TRP A 44 29.62 9.70 -8.77
CA TRP A 44 28.37 9.08 -8.35
C TRP A 44 27.23 10.10 -8.18
N LYS A 45 27.51 11.28 -7.58
CA LYS A 45 26.52 12.35 -7.44
C LYS A 45 26.05 12.86 -8.80
N PHE A 46 26.97 13.06 -9.74
CA PHE A 46 26.63 13.48 -11.10
C PHE A 46 25.82 12.42 -11.85
N ALA A 47 26.23 11.15 -11.76
CA ALA A 47 25.53 9.99 -12.31
C ALA A 47 24.10 9.87 -11.75
N SER A 48 23.95 10.00 -10.44
CA SER A 48 22.66 9.97 -9.74
C SER A 48 21.77 11.13 -10.18
N TRP A 49 22.32 12.34 -10.31
CA TRP A 49 21.57 13.49 -10.82
C TRP A 49 21.10 13.24 -12.26
N LEU A 50 21.98 12.79 -13.15
CA LEU A 50 21.61 12.47 -14.54
C LEU A 50 20.49 11.43 -14.61
N ALA A 51 20.61 10.35 -13.83
CA ALA A 51 19.62 9.28 -13.80
C ALA A 51 18.24 9.73 -13.28
N ASN A 52 18.21 10.70 -12.36
CA ASN A 52 16.99 11.21 -11.75
C ASN A 52 16.47 12.52 -12.36
N SER A 53 17.16 13.09 -13.35
CA SER A 53 16.82 14.38 -13.97
C SER A 53 15.56 14.36 -14.86
N GLY A 54 15.11 13.17 -15.28
CA GLY A 54 14.04 13.02 -16.28
C GLY A 54 14.49 13.28 -17.72
N LEU A 55 15.78 13.56 -17.96
CA LEU A 55 16.33 13.74 -19.30
C LEU A 55 16.19 12.47 -20.15
N SER A 56 15.99 12.67 -21.46
CA SER A 56 16.03 11.57 -22.42
C SER A 56 17.45 11.01 -22.54
N MET A 57 17.60 9.76 -23.00
CA MET A 57 18.94 9.20 -23.24
C MET A 57 19.75 10.06 -24.22
N ALA A 58 19.10 10.62 -25.25
CA ALA A 58 19.75 11.48 -26.22
C ALA A 58 20.26 12.79 -25.59
N ALA A 59 19.47 13.42 -24.71
CA ALA A 59 19.89 14.63 -24.00
C ALA A 59 21.04 14.34 -23.00
N ILE A 60 21.03 13.17 -22.38
CA ILE A 60 22.16 12.72 -21.54
C ILE A 60 23.42 12.52 -22.40
N ASP A 61 23.30 11.85 -23.55
CA ASP A 61 24.42 11.67 -24.48
C ASP A 61 24.96 13.01 -24.99
N GLU A 62 24.08 13.97 -25.30
CA GLU A 62 24.46 15.33 -25.68
C GLU A 62 25.22 16.04 -24.55
N CYS A 63 24.71 16.00 -23.32
CA CYS A 63 25.38 16.55 -22.14
C CYS A 63 26.78 15.93 -21.93
N LEU A 64 26.89 14.60 -22.05
CA LEU A 64 28.16 13.88 -21.94
C LEU A 64 29.13 14.19 -23.09
N SER A 65 28.63 14.74 -24.18
CA SER A 65 29.41 15.12 -25.34
C SER A 65 30.00 16.53 -25.27
N LEU A 66 29.56 17.37 -24.33
CA LEU A 66 30.09 18.71 -24.11
C LEU A 66 31.57 18.66 -23.71
N ASP A 67 32.41 19.52 -24.28
CA ASP A 67 33.87 19.45 -24.06
C ASP A 67 34.26 19.59 -22.58
N VAL A 68 33.55 20.43 -21.83
CA VAL A 68 33.73 20.58 -20.37
C VAL A 68 33.46 19.26 -19.63
N ILE A 69 32.48 18.46 -20.08
CA ILE A 69 32.13 17.17 -19.49
C ILE A 69 33.05 16.06 -19.99
N LYS A 70 33.39 16.05 -21.29
CA LYS A 70 34.34 15.10 -21.88
C LYS A 70 35.72 15.18 -21.23
N SER A 71 36.15 16.38 -20.84
CA SER A 71 37.41 16.61 -20.12
C SER A 71 37.44 15.90 -18.76
N GLN A 72 36.27 15.61 -18.17
CA GLN A 72 36.15 14.82 -16.96
C GLN A 72 36.39 13.33 -17.28
N ARG A 73 37.18 12.66 -16.43
CA ARG A 73 37.49 11.23 -16.56
C ARG A 73 36.40 10.35 -15.94
N PHE A 74 35.14 10.57 -16.32
CA PHE A 74 34.03 9.72 -15.90
C PHE A 74 34.16 8.29 -16.47
N SER A 75 33.71 7.33 -15.67
CA SER A 75 33.64 5.88 -15.93
C SER A 75 32.61 5.52 -17.00
N PHE A 76 31.77 6.48 -17.41
CA PHE A 76 30.80 6.35 -18.50
C PHE A 76 30.90 7.52 -19.46
N LYS A 77 30.65 7.25 -20.75
CA LYS A 77 30.65 8.25 -21.83
C LYS A 77 29.32 8.34 -22.57
N THR A 78 28.36 7.48 -22.24
CA THR A 78 27.01 7.46 -22.83
C THR A 78 25.98 7.15 -21.75
N ALA A 79 24.73 7.54 -21.99
CA ALA A 79 23.57 7.18 -21.17
C ALA A 79 23.42 5.66 -21.03
N LYS A 80 23.74 4.91 -22.10
CA LYS A 80 23.74 3.44 -22.08
C LYS A 80 24.82 2.88 -21.16
N ALA A 81 26.03 3.44 -21.19
CA ALA A 81 27.11 3.05 -20.29
C ALA A 81 26.77 3.40 -18.83
N LEU A 82 26.21 4.58 -18.58
CA LEU A 82 25.71 4.96 -17.27
C LEU A 82 24.69 3.95 -16.72
N ARG A 83 23.69 3.57 -17.53
CA ARG A 83 22.70 2.56 -17.14
C ARG A 83 23.32 1.21 -16.79
N LYS A 84 24.31 0.75 -17.56
CA LYS A 84 25.05 -0.48 -17.24
C LYS A 84 25.75 -0.41 -15.88
N LEU A 85 26.35 0.73 -15.53
CA LEU A 85 26.95 0.92 -14.21
C LEU A 85 25.89 0.92 -13.10
N ILE A 86 24.74 1.56 -13.33
CA ILE A 86 23.61 1.52 -12.37
C ILE A 86 23.10 0.10 -12.17
N GLU A 87 23.05 -0.73 -13.22
CA GLU A 87 22.64 -2.14 -13.14
C GLU A 87 23.60 -3.01 -12.31
N LEU A 88 24.84 -2.56 -12.06
CA LEU A 88 25.79 -3.24 -11.17
C LEU A 88 25.58 -2.90 -9.69
N LEU A 89 24.82 -1.83 -9.37
CA LEU A 89 24.54 -1.47 -7.98
C LEU A 89 23.64 -2.53 -7.32
N PRO A 90 23.73 -2.73 -5.99
CA PRO A 90 22.84 -3.62 -5.25
C PRO A 90 21.37 -3.37 -5.61
N SER A 91 20.71 -4.40 -6.14
CA SER A 91 19.32 -4.28 -6.59
C SER A 91 18.35 -4.46 -5.42
N GLY A 92 17.31 -3.64 -5.36
CA GLY A 92 16.16 -3.89 -4.50
C GLY A 92 15.29 -5.06 -4.99
N PRO A 93 14.07 -5.20 -4.43
CA PRO A 93 13.11 -6.23 -4.83
C PRO A 93 12.87 -6.22 -6.35
N ARG A 94 13.01 -7.38 -7.00
CA ARG A 94 13.03 -7.47 -8.46
C ARG A 94 11.64 -7.56 -9.07
N TRP A 95 11.49 -6.98 -10.26
CA TRP A 95 10.27 -7.09 -11.05
C TRP A 95 10.09 -8.49 -11.62
N LYS A 96 8.88 -9.02 -11.43
CA LYS A 96 8.35 -10.25 -11.99
C LYS A 96 7.14 -9.88 -12.86
N TYR A 97 6.76 -10.76 -13.77
CA TYR A 97 5.52 -10.60 -14.54
C TYR A 97 4.77 -11.92 -14.66
N ARG A 98 3.45 -11.84 -14.85
CA ARG A 98 2.60 -13.01 -15.06
C ARG A 98 1.41 -12.67 -15.95
N SER A 99 1.08 -13.57 -16.87
CA SER A 99 -0.15 -13.48 -17.66
C SER A 99 -1.38 -13.76 -16.77
N VAL A 100 -2.43 -12.94 -16.92
CA VAL A 100 -3.64 -13.06 -16.11
C VAL A 100 -4.76 -13.68 -16.94
N LYS A 101 -5.28 -14.82 -16.49
CA LYS A 101 -6.46 -15.45 -17.09
C LYS A 101 -7.71 -14.68 -16.68
N THR A 102 -8.54 -14.30 -17.65
CA THR A 102 -9.76 -13.53 -17.43
C THR A 102 -11.01 -14.38 -17.63
N GLU A 103 -12.09 -14.06 -16.91
CA GLU A 103 -13.41 -14.71 -17.06
C GLU A 103 -14.09 -14.39 -18.40
N SER A 104 -13.65 -13.34 -19.09
CA SER A 104 -14.21 -12.89 -20.36
C SER A 104 -13.11 -12.33 -21.27
N PRO A 105 -13.29 -12.36 -22.60
CA PRO A 105 -12.31 -11.86 -23.55
C PRO A 105 -11.99 -10.38 -23.33
N THR A 106 -10.72 -10.04 -23.46
CA THR A 106 -10.21 -8.67 -23.46
C THR A 106 -9.61 -8.34 -24.81
N ARG A 107 -9.56 -7.04 -25.17
CA ARG A 107 -8.97 -6.62 -26.46
C ARG A 107 -7.50 -7.02 -26.64
N ARG A 108 -6.78 -7.23 -25.53
CA ARG A 108 -5.38 -7.66 -25.48
C ARG A 108 -5.20 -8.60 -24.30
N ALA A 109 -4.26 -9.53 -24.42
CA ALA A 109 -3.82 -10.34 -23.28
C ALA A 109 -3.32 -9.41 -22.16
N LEU A 110 -3.68 -9.75 -20.91
CA LEU A 110 -3.31 -8.95 -19.75
C LEU A 110 -2.13 -9.58 -19.03
N GLN A 111 -1.19 -8.75 -18.64
CA GLN A 111 -0.07 -9.11 -17.79
C GLN A 111 -0.08 -8.20 -16.56
N VAL A 112 0.26 -8.77 -15.42
CA VAL A 112 0.60 -8.02 -14.22
C VAL A 112 2.11 -8.01 -14.07
N PHE A 113 2.68 -6.84 -13.81
CA PHE A 113 4.06 -6.66 -13.38
C PHE A 113 4.04 -6.41 -11.88
N TYR A 114 4.84 -7.14 -11.11
CA TYR A 114 4.81 -7.07 -9.65
C TYR A 114 6.16 -7.45 -9.06
N ARG A 115 6.40 -7.06 -7.81
CA ARG A 115 7.57 -7.47 -7.03
C ARG A 115 7.13 -8.47 -5.95
N ASP A 116 8.09 -9.22 -5.41
CA ASP A 116 7.79 -10.09 -4.27
C ASP A 116 7.42 -9.25 -3.05
N ALA A 117 6.22 -9.45 -2.54
CA ALA A 117 5.70 -8.61 -1.48
C ALA A 117 6.49 -8.76 -0.17
N ILE A 118 7.06 -9.93 0.12
CA ILE A 118 7.91 -10.10 1.32
C ILE A 118 9.27 -9.44 1.11
N GLU A 119 9.88 -9.57 -0.07
CA GLU A 119 11.13 -8.84 -0.37
C GLU A 119 10.90 -7.32 -0.23
N CYS A 120 9.73 -6.81 -0.65
CA CYS A 120 9.36 -5.41 -0.43
C CYS A 120 9.27 -5.03 1.05
N LEU A 121 8.64 -5.86 1.90
CA LEU A 121 8.59 -5.58 3.34
C LEU A 121 9.97 -5.64 4.00
N GLN A 122 10.78 -6.66 3.70
CA GLN A 122 12.17 -6.77 4.17
C GLN A 122 12.99 -5.56 3.74
N HIS A 123 12.86 -5.14 2.48
CA HIS A 123 13.53 -3.93 1.99
C HIS A 123 13.13 -2.69 2.79
N LEU A 124 11.83 -2.47 3.02
CA LEU A 124 11.34 -1.34 3.83
C LEU A 124 11.89 -1.36 5.27
N ILE A 125 12.01 -2.53 5.88
CA ILE A 125 12.59 -2.70 7.22
C ILE A 125 14.07 -2.31 7.22
N HIS A 126 14.80 -2.74 6.19
CA HIS A 126 16.25 -2.56 6.08
C HIS A 126 16.68 -1.24 5.45
N LEU A 127 15.76 -0.40 4.99
CA LEU A 127 16.09 0.91 4.44
C LEU A 127 16.86 1.73 5.49
N PRO A 128 18.06 2.24 5.17
CA PRO A 128 18.84 3.06 6.11
C PRO A 128 18.08 4.30 6.61
N SER A 129 17.21 4.88 5.77
CA SER A 129 16.33 6.01 6.15
C SER A 129 15.34 5.67 7.26
N ASN A 130 15.07 4.37 7.48
CA ASN A 130 14.13 3.87 8.47
C ASN A 130 14.85 3.32 9.72
N SER A 131 16.18 3.47 9.80
CA SER A 131 16.95 3.00 10.95
C SER A 131 16.46 3.64 12.25
N GLY A 132 16.11 2.81 13.23
CA GLY A 132 15.52 3.23 14.51
C GLY A 132 14.06 3.73 14.42
N GLN A 133 13.44 3.69 13.24
CA GLN A 133 12.08 4.19 12.99
C GLN A 133 11.06 3.06 12.76
N VAL A 134 11.51 1.81 12.67
CA VAL A 134 10.66 0.63 12.57
C VAL A 134 10.50 0.02 13.95
N HIS A 135 9.27 -0.03 14.43
CA HIS A 135 8.93 -0.59 15.74
C HIS A 135 8.21 -1.93 15.59
N PHE A 136 8.39 -2.84 16.54
CA PHE A 136 7.91 -4.22 16.44
C PHE A 136 6.98 -4.66 17.58
N VAL A 137 6.74 -3.77 18.54
CA VAL A 137 6.00 -4.08 19.77
C VAL A 137 4.89 -3.04 19.92
N PRO A 138 3.61 -3.47 19.95
CA PRO A 138 2.50 -2.58 20.31
C PRO A 138 2.71 -1.97 21.70
N LYS A 139 2.23 -0.74 21.89
CA LYS A 139 2.44 -0.01 23.15
C LYS A 139 1.27 0.88 23.51
N LYS A 140 0.96 0.99 24.78
CA LYS A 140 -0.03 1.93 25.32
C LYS A 140 0.68 3.11 25.97
N ILE A 141 0.51 4.30 25.39
CA ILE A 141 1.02 5.57 25.94
C ILE A 141 -0.10 6.32 26.67
N TYR A 142 0.22 6.94 27.81
CA TYR A 142 -0.70 7.71 28.64
C TYR A 142 -0.12 9.09 28.97
N SER A 143 -0.94 10.14 29.03
CA SER A 143 -0.51 11.52 29.32
C SER A 143 -0.25 11.78 30.81
N ALA A 144 -0.94 11.06 31.68
CA ALA A 144 -0.87 11.19 33.13
C ALA A 144 -0.50 9.86 33.79
N THR A 145 -0.04 9.94 35.04
CA THR A 145 0.35 8.79 35.87
C THR A 145 -0.82 7.89 36.25
N ASP A 146 -2.05 8.40 36.20
CA ASP A 146 -3.29 7.66 36.49
C ASP A 146 -3.72 6.71 35.36
N CYS A 147 -3.04 6.72 34.22
CA CYS A 147 -3.35 5.92 33.03
C CYS A 147 -4.78 6.09 32.48
N MET A 148 -5.43 7.24 32.74
CA MET A 148 -6.81 7.48 32.29
C MET A 148 -6.90 8.04 30.87
N GLN A 149 -5.87 8.77 30.42
CA GLN A 149 -5.86 9.43 29.12
C GLN A 149 -4.87 8.78 28.16
N ARG A 150 -5.39 8.15 27.10
CA ARG A 150 -4.61 7.49 26.05
C ARG A 150 -4.00 8.52 25.09
N ILE A 151 -2.75 8.30 24.70
CA ILE A 151 -2.08 9.04 23.63
C ILE A 151 -1.87 8.10 22.43
N TYR A 152 -2.30 8.56 21.26
CA TYR A 152 -2.13 7.87 19.97
C TYR A 152 -1.22 8.69 19.07
N THR A 153 -0.07 8.12 18.67
CA THR A 153 0.92 8.77 17.79
C THR A 153 1.18 7.98 16.51
N ASP A 154 1.26 6.66 16.66
CA ASP A 154 1.59 5.71 15.59
C ASP A 154 0.60 4.55 15.60
N TRP A 155 0.54 3.78 14.52
CA TRP A 155 -0.39 2.65 14.44
C TRP A 155 -0.22 1.63 15.59
N LEU A 156 1.02 1.35 15.99
CA LEU A 156 1.34 0.46 17.13
C LEU A 156 0.90 1.01 18.49
N THR A 157 0.50 2.28 18.57
CA THR A 157 -0.11 2.86 19.78
C THR A 157 -1.62 2.67 19.84
N GLY A 158 -2.24 2.32 18.71
CA GLY A 158 -3.67 2.09 18.58
C GLY A 158 -4.10 0.76 19.18
N ASP A 159 -5.33 0.73 19.69
CA ASP A 159 -5.89 -0.46 20.33
C ASP A 159 -5.98 -1.64 19.35
N ARG A 160 -6.22 -1.36 18.07
CA ARG A 160 -6.28 -2.40 17.04
C ARG A 160 -4.96 -3.16 16.87
N ALA A 161 -3.81 -2.51 16.99
CA ALA A 161 -2.52 -3.18 16.92
C ALA A 161 -2.31 -4.11 18.12
N TRP A 162 -2.80 -3.71 19.30
CA TRP A 162 -2.79 -4.53 20.50
C TRP A 162 -3.67 -5.78 20.35
N GLU A 163 -4.93 -5.61 19.94
CA GLU A 163 -5.87 -6.71 19.68
C GLU A 163 -5.35 -7.71 18.63
N LEU A 164 -4.71 -7.19 17.59
CA LEU A 164 -4.10 -8.04 16.56
C LEU A 164 -2.94 -8.86 17.14
N GLN A 165 -2.14 -8.28 18.03
CA GLN A 165 -1.05 -8.98 18.70
C GLN A 165 -1.57 -10.02 19.72
N ASP A 166 -2.70 -9.77 20.39
CA ASP A 166 -3.39 -10.74 21.26
C ASP A 166 -3.81 -12.01 20.49
N ALA A 167 -4.11 -11.87 19.19
CA ALA A 167 -4.51 -12.99 18.34
C ALA A 167 -3.32 -13.80 17.78
N LEU A 168 -2.08 -13.40 18.07
CA LEU A 168 -0.87 -14.08 17.59
C LEU A 168 -0.23 -14.97 18.66
N PRO A 169 0.59 -15.96 18.28
CA PRO A 169 1.34 -16.77 19.24
C PRO A 169 2.31 -15.94 20.09
N ASP A 170 2.63 -16.42 21.29
CA ASP A 170 3.66 -15.83 22.13
C ASP A 170 4.99 -15.71 21.37
N GLY A 171 5.67 -14.58 21.55
CA GLY A 171 6.92 -14.25 20.87
C GLY A 171 6.76 -13.75 19.44
N ALA A 172 5.55 -13.77 18.85
CA ALA A 172 5.32 -13.31 17.49
C ALA A 172 5.50 -11.79 17.33
N THR A 173 5.82 -11.36 16.11
CA THR A 173 5.96 -9.96 15.72
C THR A 173 4.85 -9.56 14.75
N LEU A 174 4.07 -8.55 15.11
CA LEU A 174 3.07 -7.98 14.22
C LEU A 174 3.70 -6.99 13.22
N LEU A 175 3.52 -7.24 11.92
CA LEU A 175 3.90 -6.33 10.83
C LEU A 175 2.67 -5.89 10.03
N GLY A 176 2.12 -4.72 10.35
CA GLY A 176 0.93 -4.20 9.68
C GLY A 176 1.22 -3.80 8.24
N VAL A 177 0.58 -4.47 7.27
CA VAL A 177 0.71 -4.16 5.85
C VAL A 177 -0.21 -2.98 5.51
N VAL A 178 0.35 -1.97 4.83
CA VAL A 178 -0.39 -0.83 4.28
C VAL A 178 -0.36 -0.93 2.76
N LEU A 179 -1.53 -0.91 2.13
CA LEU A 179 -1.66 -0.83 0.68
C LEU A 179 -2.21 0.51 0.26
N SER A 180 -1.84 0.93 -0.95
CA SER A 180 -2.52 2.05 -1.62
C SER A 180 -2.59 1.78 -3.11
N SER A 181 -3.69 2.17 -3.73
CA SER A 181 -3.80 2.22 -5.17
C SER A 181 -4.53 3.48 -5.57
N ASP A 182 -4.20 3.96 -6.76
CA ASP A 182 -4.98 4.96 -7.46
C ASP A 182 -4.80 4.75 -8.96
N LYS A 183 -5.86 4.92 -9.73
CA LYS A 183 -5.83 4.72 -11.17
C LYS A 183 -5.56 6.06 -11.85
N MET A 184 -4.35 6.23 -12.35
CA MET A 184 -3.88 7.51 -12.91
C MET A 184 -3.75 7.46 -14.44
N HIS A 185 -3.97 8.61 -15.09
CA HIS A 185 -3.67 8.79 -16.51
C HIS A 185 -2.19 9.15 -16.71
N ILE A 186 -1.45 8.34 -17.49
CA ILE A 186 -0.01 8.55 -17.74
C ILE A 186 0.21 9.66 -18.79
N THR A 187 -0.68 9.77 -19.77
CA THR A 187 -0.59 10.77 -20.85
C THR A 187 -1.98 11.26 -21.23
N GLN A 188 -2.17 12.58 -21.35
CA GLN A 188 -3.42 13.14 -21.87
C GLN A 188 -3.65 12.79 -23.35
N VAL A 189 -2.57 12.69 -24.15
CA VAL A 189 -2.65 12.51 -25.61
C VAL A 189 -2.83 11.03 -26.04
N GLY A 190 -2.60 10.06 -25.14
CA GLY A 190 -2.59 8.63 -25.49
C GLY A 190 -3.64 7.74 -24.82
N ASN A 191 -4.48 8.29 -23.93
CA ASN A 191 -5.43 7.55 -23.08
C ASN A 191 -4.81 6.26 -22.47
N ARG A 192 -3.52 6.34 -22.08
CA ARG A 192 -2.80 5.30 -21.36
C ARG A 192 -3.00 5.53 -19.87
N GLN A 193 -3.51 4.52 -19.19
CA GLN A 193 -3.77 4.53 -17.75
C GLN A 193 -2.78 3.58 -17.07
N ALA A 194 -2.24 4.00 -15.93
CA ALA A 194 -1.54 3.15 -14.99
C ALA A 194 -2.42 2.97 -13.75
N HIS A 195 -2.30 1.82 -13.12
CA HIS A 195 -2.94 1.55 -11.84
C HIS A 195 -1.87 0.98 -10.90
N PRO A 196 -1.02 1.85 -10.33
CA PRO A 196 -0.04 1.44 -9.34
C PRO A 196 -0.71 0.86 -8.10
N LEU A 197 -0.13 -0.23 -7.59
CA LEU A 197 -0.36 -0.73 -6.24
C LEU A 197 0.93 -0.50 -5.45
N LEU A 198 0.85 0.32 -4.40
CA LEU A 198 1.92 0.64 -3.48
C LEU A 198 1.79 -0.21 -2.21
N ILE A 199 2.93 -0.51 -1.58
CA ILE A 199 3.01 -1.20 -0.28
C ILE A 199 3.88 -0.41 0.69
N SER A 200 3.50 -0.42 1.97
CA SER A 200 4.23 0.14 3.10
C SER A 200 4.00 -0.69 4.38
N LEU A 201 4.63 -0.29 5.48
CA LEU A 201 4.52 -0.90 6.81
C LEU A 201 3.99 0.12 7.82
N ALA A 202 2.90 -0.22 8.50
CA ALA A 202 2.34 0.59 9.59
C ALA A 202 3.29 0.68 10.81
N ASN A 203 4.30 -0.17 10.85
CA ASN A 203 5.34 -0.24 11.88
C ASN A 203 6.39 0.88 11.77
N ILE A 204 6.47 1.56 10.63
CA ILE A 204 7.33 2.73 10.45
C ILE A 204 6.66 3.92 11.15
N SER A 205 7.45 4.72 11.87
CA SER A 205 6.95 5.90 12.60
C SER A 205 6.19 6.87 11.69
N ALA A 206 5.14 7.48 12.24
CA ALA A 206 4.29 8.42 11.50
C ALA A 206 5.09 9.63 10.99
N ASP A 207 6.10 10.08 11.72
CA ASP A 207 7.01 11.15 11.31
C ASP A 207 7.78 10.83 10.03
N VAL A 208 8.20 9.59 9.86
CA VAL A 208 8.85 9.14 8.62
C VAL A 208 7.81 9.06 7.52
N HIS A 209 6.65 8.43 7.75
CA HIS A 209 5.57 8.37 6.76
C HIS A 209 5.12 9.73 6.22
N ARG A 210 5.11 10.78 7.05
CA ARG A 210 4.74 12.14 6.64
C ARG A 210 5.79 12.82 5.75
N LYS A 211 7.05 12.38 5.80
CA LYS A 211 8.11 12.96 4.98
C LYS A 211 8.08 12.35 3.59
N GLY A 212 7.60 13.12 2.61
CA GLY A 212 7.56 12.69 1.20
C GLY A 212 8.92 12.37 0.58
N SER A 213 10.03 12.73 1.23
CA SER A 213 11.40 12.38 0.84
C SER A 213 11.87 11.00 1.33
N THR A 214 11.11 10.37 2.23
CA THR A 214 11.42 9.02 2.72
C THR A 214 10.69 8.03 1.82
N ASN A 215 11.41 7.10 1.22
CA ASN A 215 10.87 6.05 0.33
C ASN A 215 10.05 5.00 1.13
N SER A 216 9.13 5.47 1.97
CA SER A 216 8.31 4.70 2.89
C SER A 216 7.22 3.89 2.19
N TYR A 217 6.97 4.17 0.90
CA TYR A 217 6.10 3.39 0.03
C TYR A 217 6.90 2.85 -1.15
N LEU A 218 6.67 1.58 -1.49
CA LEU A 218 7.24 0.92 -2.66
C LEU A 218 6.15 0.60 -3.68
N LEU A 219 6.40 0.84 -4.97
CA LEU A 219 5.55 0.36 -6.07
C LEU A 219 5.56 -1.17 -6.18
N LEU A 220 4.61 -1.83 -5.55
CA LEU A 220 4.56 -3.29 -5.51
C LEU A 220 4.14 -3.89 -6.84
N ALA A 221 3.12 -3.34 -7.48
CA ALA A 221 2.61 -3.86 -8.75
C ALA A 221 2.05 -2.78 -9.67
N LEU A 222 2.00 -3.08 -10.96
CA LEU A 222 1.24 -2.36 -11.96
C LEU A 222 0.02 -3.22 -12.31
N LEU A 223 -1.13 -2.84 -11.78
CA LEU A 223 -2.39 -3.55 -11.97
C LEU A 223 -2.86 -3.37 -13.43
N PRO A 224 -3.34 -4.44 -14.08
CA PRO A 224 -3.82 -4.34 -15.44
C PRO A 224 -5.11 -3.51 -15.49
N VAL A 225 -5.20 -2.62 -16.47
CA VAL A 225 -6.44 -1.86 -16.75
C VAL A 225 -7.18 -2.52 -17.93
N PRO A 226 -8.15 -3.41 -17.66
CA PRO A 226 -8.74 -4.24 -18.69
C PRO A 226 -9.67 -3.45 -19.62
N ARG A 227 -9.70 -3.87 -20.90
CA ARG A 227 -10.74 -3.48 -21.87
C ARG A 227 -11.50 -4.73 -22.29
N PHE A 228 -12.50 -5.12 -21.49
CA PHE A 228 -13.34 -6.29 -21.75
C PHE A 228 -14.22 -6.11 -23.00
N VAL A 229 -14.29 -7.16 -23.81
CA VAL A 229 -15.16 -7.26 -25.00
C VAL A 229 -16.43 -7.98 -24.58
N HIS A 230 -17.28 -7.29 -23.82
CA HIS A 230 -18.57 -7.82 -23.36
C HIS A 230 -19.71 -6.92 -23.87
N PRO A 231 -20.82 -7.45 -24.41
CA PRO A 231 -21.91 -6.63 -24.98
C PRO A 231 -22.53 -5.70 -23.93
N ASN A 232 -22.81 -6.21 -22.73
CA ASN A 232 -23.33 -5.41 -21.63
C ASN A 232 -22.21 -4.55 -20.99
N LYS A 233 -22.31 -3.22 -21.11
CA LYS A 233 -21.34 -2.26 -20.56
C LYS A 233 -21.22 -2.34 -19.03
N ARG A 234 -22.31 -2.58 -18.30
CA ARG A 234 -22.29 -2.66 -16.82
C ARG A 234 -21.46 -3.85 -16.34
N LEU A 235 -21.54 -4.98 -17.03
CA LEU A 235 -20.78 -6.18 -16.68
C LEU A 235 -19.28 -6.02 -16.93
N ARG A 236 -18.85 -5.08 -17.78
CA ARG A 236 -17.42 -4.76 -17.95
C ARG A 236 -16.81 -4.22 -16.66
N GLY A 237 -17.55 -3.40 -15.91
CA GLY A 237 -17.12 -2.88 -14.61
C GLY A 237 -17.02 -3.98 -13.54
N VAL A 238 -18.00 -4.90 -13.52
CA VAL A 238 -17.99 -6.07 -12.63
C VAL A 238 -16.79 -6.97 -12.94
N LEU A 239 -16.52 -7.26 -14.21
CA LEU A 239 -15.37 -8.04 -14.65
C LEU A 239 -14.04 -7.36 -14.29
N ALA A 240 -13.95 -6.03 -14.40
CA ALA A 240 -12.79 -5.27 -13.97
C ALA A 240 -12.56 -5.35 -12.46
N SER A 241 -13.64 -5.24 -11.67
CA SER A 241 -13.59 -5.40 -10.21
C SER A 241 -13.13 -6.80 -9.81
N ARG A 242 -13.69 -7.85 -10.44
CA ARG A 242 -13.26 -9.25 -10.21
C ARG A 242 -11.79 -9.46 -10.54
N LEU A 243 -11.33 -8.90 -11.68
CA LEU A 243 -9.94 -8.97 -12.09
C LEU A 243 -9.02 -8.30 -11.07
N LEU A 244 -9.41 -7.14 -10.54
CA LEU A 244 -8.65 -6.44 -9.50
C LEU A 244 -8.40 -7.34 -8.28
N HIS A 245 -9.47 -7.92 -7.72
CA HIS A 245 -9.34 -8.84 -6.58
C HIS A 245 -8.52 -10.08 -6.92
N GLN A 246 -8.69 -10.64 -8.11
CA GLN A 246 -7.89 -11.79 -8.56
C GLN A 246 -6.40 -11.45 -8.62
N VAL A 247 -6.04 -10.31 -9.20
CA VAL A 247 -4.64 -9.90 -9.35
C VAL A 247 -4.02 -9.56 -8.00
N ILE A 248 -4.70 -8.77 -7.16
CA ILE A 248 -4.21 -8.48 -5.80
C ILE A 248 -4.04 -9.77 -5.01
N SER A 249 -4.98 -10.72 -5.10
CA SER A 249 -4.85 -12.02 -4.42
C SER A 249 -3.60 -12.79 -4.85
N VAL A 250 -3.25 -12.76 -6.15
CA VAL A 250 -2.02 -13.40 -6.66
C VAL A 250 -0.76 -12.71 -6.14
N VAL A 251 -0.72 -11.38 -6.19
CA VAL A 251 0.45 -10.59 -5.75
C VAL A 251 0.66 -10.74 -4.24
N MET A 252 -0.42 -10.80 -3.46
CA MET A 252 -0.38 -10.84 -2.00
C MET A 252 -0.26 -12.25 -1.42
N LYS A 253 -0.24 -13.30 -2.25
CA LYS A 253 -0.15 -14.69 -1.78
C LYS A 253 0.97 -14.90 -0.73
N PRO A 254 2.20 -14.37 -0.89
CA PRO A 254 3.24 -14.53 0.13
C PRO A 254 2.90 -13.88 1.47
N LEU A 255 2.24 -12.71 1.47
CA LEU A 255 1.83 -12.00 2.69
C LEU A 255 0.62 -12.67 3.36
N LYS A 256 -0.30 -13.23 2.60
CA LYS A 256 -1.41 -14.01 3.16
C LYS A 256 -0.90 -15.23 3.92
N MET A 257 0.08 -15.93 3.34
CA MET A 257 0.72 -17.07 4.01
C MET A 257 1.47 -16.64 5.27
N ALA A 258 2.22 -15.53 5.22
CA ALA A 258 2.86 -14.98 6.41
C ALA A 258 1.85 -14.48 7.46
N ALA A 259 0.66 -14.01 7.06
CA ALA A 259 -0.40 -13.66 8.01
C ALA A 259 -1.05 -14.89 8.68
N GLU A 260 -1.08 -16.04 7.99
CA GLU A 260 -1.71 -17.26 8.50
C GLU A 260 -0.77 -18.07 9.40
N VAL A 261 0.46 -18.30 8.97
CA VAL A 261 1.41 -19.19 9.69
C VAL A 261 2.67 -18.49 10.20
N GLY A 262 2.80 -17.18 9.92
CA GLY A 262 3.99 -16.41 10.24
C GLY A 262 5.15 -16.68 9.26
N ARG A 263 6.14 -15.78 9.26
CA ARG A 263 7.37 -15.93 8.48
C ARG A 263 8.56 -15.34 9.23
N MET A 264 9.68 -16.06 9.22
CA MET A 264 10.93 -15.55 9.77
C MET A 264 11.47 -14.40 8.90
N MET A 265 11.74 -13.28 9.54
CA MET A 265 12.17 -12.04 8.92
C MET A 265 13.18 -11.33 9.83
N SER A 266 14.27 -10.81 9.26
CA SER A 266 15.24 -10.04 10.02
C SER A 266 14.73 -8.64 10.31
N ASP A 267 15.00 -8.15 11.51
CA ASP A 267 14.89 -6.73 11.84
C ASP A 267 16.12 -5.93 11.31
N PRO A 268 16.17 -4.59 11.49
CA PRO A 268 17.28 -3.76 11.01
C PRO A 268 18.65 -4.09 11.59
N VAL A 269 18.71 -4.71 12.76
CA VAL A 269 19.95 -5.07 13.45
C VAL A 269 20.27 -6.56 13.35
N GLY A 270 19.47 -7.31 12.58
CA GLY A 270 19.72 -8.71 12.24
C GLY A 270 19.15 -9.70 13.23
N ASN A 271 18.24 -9.31 14.13
CA ASN A 271 17.51 -10.28 14.93
C ASN A 271 16.42 -10.94 14.08
N LEU A 272 16.30 -12.26 14.20
CA LEU A 272 15.29 -13.01 13.47
C LEU A 272 13.96 -12.98 14.24
N LYS A 273 12.90 -12.51 13.58
CA LYS A 273 11.56 -12.31 14.13
C LYS A 273 10.56 -13.23 13.46
N HIS A 274 9.65 -13.84 14.23
CA HIS A 274 8.53 -14.63 13.70
C HIS A 274 7.37 -13.69 13.38
N CYS A 275 7.33 -13.20 12.14
CA CYS A 275 6.48 -12.08 11.76
C CYS A 275 5.16 -12.51 11.10
N PHE A 276 4.09 -11.83 11.46
CA PHE A 276 2.76 -11.99 10.87
C PHE A 276 2.35 -10.69 10.15
N THR A 277 1.78 -10.82 8.95
CA THR A 277 1.59 -9.68 8.03
C THR A 277 0.11 -9.42 7.69
N PRO A 278 -0.75 -9.07 8.66
CA PRO A 278 -2.14 -8.72 8.36
C PRO A 278 -2.23 -7.42 7.55
N LEU A 279 -3.28 -7.29 6.73
CA LEU A 279 -3.62 -6.03 6.08
C LEU A 279 -4.33 -5.11 7.07
N VAL A 280 -3.71 -3.97 7.37
CA VAL A 280 -4.18 -3.06 8.44
C VAL A 280 -4.61 -1.70 7.92
N ALA A 281 -4.22 -1.35 6.69
CA ALA A 281 -4.72 -0.17 6.00
C ALA A 281 -4.73 -0.38 4.48
N TYR A 282 -5.77 0.13 3.82
CA TYR A 282 -5.83 0.29 2.38
C TYR A 282 -6.27 1.73 2.06
N ILE A 283 -5.36 2.51 1.48
CA ILE A 283 -5.57 3.91 1.10
C ILE A 283 -6.06 3.97 -0.34
N ALA A 284 -7.32 4.36 -0.51
CA ALA A 284 -8.02 4.43 -1.79
C ALA A 284 -9.10 5.51 -1.75
N ASP A 285 -9.50 5.99 -2.92
CA ASP A 285 -10.66 6.87 -3.06
C ASP A 285 -11.99 6.13 -2.84
N THR A 286 -13.09 6.85 -2.62
CA THR A 286 -14.39 6.22 -2.33
C THR A 286 -14.83 5.20 -3.39
N PRO A 287 -14.76 5.49 -4.70
CA PRO A 287 -15.05 4.49 -5.74
C PRO A 287 -14.20 3.22 -5.62
N GLU A 288 -12.90 3.33 -5.38
CA GLU A 288 -12.02 2.17 -5.23
C GLU A 288 -12.27 1.44 -3.89
N GLN A 289 -12.58 2.14 -2.81
CA GLN A 289 -13.03 1.53 -1.55
C GLN A 289 -14.29 0.68 -1.74
N HIS A 290 -15.27 1.14 -2.54
CA HIS A 290 -16.45 0.33 -2.86
C HIS A 290 -16.08 -0.94 -3.62
N VAL A 291 -15.14 -0.85 -4.56
CA VAL A 291 -14.62 -2.04 -5.26
C VAL A 291 -14.00 -3.00 -4.26
N ILE A 292 -13.09 -2.53 -3.41
CA ILE A 292 -12.37 -3.34 -2.40
C ILE A 292 -13.33 -3.98 -1.39
N ALA A 293 -14.31 -3.22 -0.88
CA ALA A 293 -15.33 -3.73 0.05
C ALA A 293 -16.38 -4.62 -0.62
N CYS A 294 -16.35 -4.75 -1.96
CA CYS A 294 -17.29 -5.53 -2.75
C CYS A 294 -18.74 -5.00 -2.73
N VAL A 295 -18.92 -3.70 -2.53
CA VAL A 295 -20.23 -3.05 -2.39
C VAL A 295 -20.59 -2.14 -3.55
N THR A 296 -21.90 -1.90 -3.72
CA THR A 296 -22.41 -0.90 -4.67
C THR A 296 -22.17 0.53 -4.17
N ASP A 297 -22.26 1.51 -5.07
CA ASP A 297 -22.10 2.93 -4.73
C ASP A 297 -23.17 3.49 -3.77
N ASN A 298 -24.23 2.71 -3.52
CA ASN A 298 -25.33 3.07 -2.61
C ASN A 298 -25.16 2.47 -1.22
N ALA A 299 -23.99 1.92 -0.89
CA ALA A 299 -23.73 1.29 0.40
C ALA A 299 -22.38 1.72 0.96
N SER A 300 -22.27 1.78 2.28
CA SER A 300 -21.01 2.08 2.93
C SER A 300 -20.01 0.93 2.75
N ALA A 301 -18.74 1.27 2.50
CA ALA A 301 -17.64 0.32 2.44
C ALA A 301 -17.31 -0.28 3.82
N VAL A 302 -17.59 0.44 4.91
CA VAL A 302 -17.20 0.06 6.29
C VAL A 302 -18.38 -0.30 7.19
N SER A 303 -19.61 0.09 6.84
CA SER A 303 -20.82 -0.26 7.60
C SER A 303 -21.90 -0.89 6.72
N MET A 304 -22.92 -1.46 7.38
CA MET A 304 -24.09 -2.03 6.73
C MET A 304 -25.08 -0.96 6.24
N ALA A 305 -24.78 0.32 6.43
CA ALA A 305 -25.63 1.43 5.98
C ALA A 305 -25.75 1.45 4.45
N VAL A 306 -26.94 1.85 3.98
CA VAL A 306 -27.19 2.22 2.59
C VAL A 306 -27.45 3.71 2.45
N SER A 307 -27.43 4.24 1.23
CA SER A 307 -27.50 5.69 0.94
C SER A 307 -28.68 6.41 1.61
N LYS A 308 -29.82 5.73 1.77
CA LYS A 308 -31.00 6.26 2.47
C LYS A 308 -30.80 6.47 3.97
N GLN A 309 -29.78 5.86 4.56
CA GLN A 309 -29.49 5.86 6.00
C GLN A 309 -28.23 6.68 6.34
N PHE A 310 -27.54 7.29 5.37
CA PHE A 310 -26.30 8.03 5.63
C PHE A 310 -26.51 9.30 6.45
N GLY A 311 -27.74 9.83 6.50
CA GLY A 311 -28.11 10.94 7.38
C GLY A 311 -28.72 10.51 8.71
N ASP A 312 -28.83 9.20 8.97
CA ASP A 312 -29.44 8.71 10.20
C ASP A 312 -28.49 8.93 11.38
N PRO A 313 -28.99 9.33 12.56
CA PRO A 313 -28.16 9.57 13.74
C PRO A 313 -27.62 8.28 14.36
N LEU A 314 -28.17 7.12 14.00
CA LEU A 314 -27.78 5.82 14.53
C LEU A 314 -26.79 5.14 13.60
N CYS A 315 -25.62 4.79 14.13
CA CYS A 315 -24.63 4.04 13.38
C CYS A 315 -25.16 2.64 13.01
N CYS A 316 -25.07 2.31 11.72
CA CYS A 316 -25.26 0.93 11.28
C CYS A 316 -24.09 0.05 11.72
N ALA A 317 -24.35 -1.24 11.96
CA ALA A 317 -23.32 -2.21 12.29
C ALA A 317 -22.17 -2.23 11.26
N ALA A 318 -20.96 -2.54 11.70
CA ALA A 318 -19.79 -2.67 10.82
C ALA A 318 -20.03 -3.73 9.73
N ARG A 319 -19.53 -3.48 8.53
CA ARG A 319 -19.53 -4.42 7.41
C ARG A 319 -18.33 -5.34 7.53
N THR A 320 -18.44 -6.34 8.38
CA THR A 320 -17.33 -7.26 8.62
C THR A 320 -17.05 -8.16 7.41
N ALA A 321 -15.81 -8.66 7.32
CA ALA A 321 -15.41 -9.67 6.35
C ALA A 321 -16.37 -10.87 6.37
N SER A 322 -16.69 -11.34 7.57
CA SER A 322 -17.64 -12.45 7.81
C SER A 322 -19.03 -12.14 7.27
N LYS A 323 -19.57 -10.93 7.51
CA LYS A 323 -20.90 -10.56 7.02
C LYS A 323 -20.95 -10.52 5.50
N THR A 324 -19.96 -9.90 4.87
CA THR A 324 -19.85 -9.86 3.41
C THR A 324 -19.70 -11.26 2.82
N HIS A 325 -18.94 -12.15 3.46
CA HIS A 325 -18.80 -13.54 3.04
C HIS A 325 -20.13 -14.31 3.11
N GLN A 326 -20.90 -14.15 4.19
CA GLN A 326 -22.22 -14.77 4.34
C GLN A 326 -23.18 -14.34 3.22
N LEU A 327 -23.20 -13.04 2.87
CA LEU A 327 -24.01 -12.53 1.77
C LEU A 327 -23.58 -13.12 0.42
N LEU A 328 -22.27 -13.23 0.18
CA LEU A 328 -21.73 -13.87 -1.03
C LEU A 328 -22.11 -15.36 -1.12
N ILE A 329 -22.06 -16.10 -0.01
CA ILE A 329 -22.50 -17.50 0.06
C ILE A 329 -24.00 -17.61 -0.26
N ALA A 330 -24.83 -16.74 0.33
CA ALA A 330 -26.26 -16.73 0.09
C ALA A 330 -26.58 -16.51 -1.39
N VAL A 331 -25.95 -15.49 -2.01
CA VAL A 331 -26.12 -15.22 -3.45
C VAL A 331 -25.62 -16.39 -4.30
N LYS A 332 -24.46 -16.98 -3.99
CA LYS A 332 -23.95 -18.15 -4.73
C LYS A 332 -24.89 -19.35 -4.66
N ARG A 333 -25.54 -19.57 -3.50
CA ARG A 333 -26.51 -20.66 -3.30
C ARG A 333 -27.81 -20.42 -4.08
N GLU A 334 -28.32 -19.20 -4.10
CA GLU A 334 -29.52 -18.83 -4.88
C GLU A 334 -29.31 -19.02 -6.39
N MET A 335 -28.12 -18.69 -6.88
CA MET A 335 -27.85 -18.54 -8.31
C MET A 335 -27.28 -19.78 -9.01
N ARG A 336 -27.15 -20.94 -8.34
CA ARG A 336 -26.51 -22.19 -8.84
C ARG A 336 -26.41 -22.30 -10.38
N ALA A 337 -25.20 -22.17 -10.93
CA ALA A 337 -24.86 -22.30 -12.35
C ALA A 337 -25.46 -21.25 -13.33
N GLN A 338 -26.01 -20.14 -12.85
CA GLN A 338 -26.51 -19.07 -13.71
C GLN A 338 -25.39 -18.12 -14.19
N ASN A 339 -25.63 -17.42 -15.29
CA ASN A 339 -24.65 -16.55 -15.94
C ASN A 339 -24.31 -15.29 -15.11
N LEU A 340 -23.21 -14.61 -15.47
CA LEU A 340 -22.72 -13.41 -14.78
C LEU A 340 -23.78 -12.30 -14.60
N SER A 341 -24.68 -12.13 -15.58
CA SER A 341 -25.72 -11.08 -15.52
C SER A 341 -26.71 -11.33 -14.40
N SER A 342 -27.19 -12.57 -14.30
CA SER A 342 -28.11 -12.97 -13.25
C SER A 342 -27.45 -12.88 -11.87
N TYR A 343 -26.21 -13.35 -11.73
CA TYR A 343 -25.43 -13.26 -10.49
C TYR A 343 -25.29 -11.81 -10.02
N PHE A 344 -24.97 -10.91 -10.94
CA PHE A 344 -24.86 -9.48 -10.65
C PHE A 344 -26.19 -8.87 -10.19
N GLN A 345 -27.32 -9.26 -10.81
CA GLN A 345 -28.64 -8.80 -10.38
C GLN A 345 -28.96 -9.24 -8.95
N ALA A 346 -28.68 -10.50 -8.60
CA ALA A 346 -28.85 -11.00 -7.24
C ALA A 346 -27.93 -10.29 -6.22
N CYS A 347 -26.66 -10.07 -6.57
CA CYS A 347 -25.72 -9.29 -5.75
C CYS A 347 -26.26 -7.91 -5.40
N ARG A 348 -26.84 -7.19 -6.36
CA ARG A 348 -27.37 -5.84 -6.12
C ARG A 348 -28.51 -5.79 -5.12
N LYS A 349 -29.33 -6.86 -5.00
CA LYS A 349 -30.37 -6.94 -3.97
C LYS A 349 -29.76 -6.90 -2.56
N GLN A 350 -28.52 -7.39 -2.42
CA GLN A 350 -27.75 -7.40 -1.17
C GLN A 350 -26.70 -6.26 -1.10
N GLN A 351 -26.79 -5.26 -1.98
CA GLN A 351 -25.82 -4.16 -2.10
C GLN A 351 -24.37 -4.59 -2.41
N LEU A 352 -24.20 -5.72 -3.09
CA LEU A 352 -22.90 -6.22 -3.53
C LEU A 352 -22.63 -5.84 -5.00
N ASN A 353 -21.36 -5.56 -5.34
CA ASN A 353 -20.96 -5.12 -6.68
C ASN A 353 -20.76 -6.25 -7.71
N GLY A 354 -20.90 -7.51 -7.29
CA GLY A 354 -20.74 -8.67 -8.17
C GLY A 354 -19.36 -9.32 -8.14
N VAL A 355 -18.41 -8.84 -7.33
CA VAL A 355 -17.19 -9.60 -6.99
C VAL A 355 -17.57 -10.88 -6.26
N ALA A 356 -17.00 -12.01 -6.68
CA ALA A 356 -17.34 -13.32 -6.12
C ALA A 356 -16.33 -13.83 -5.07
N SER A 357 -15.08 -13.39 -5.17
CA SER A 357 -13.98 -13.84 -4.31
C SER A 357 -13.10 -12.64 -3.95
N PRO A 358 -13.43 -11.92 -2.86
CA PRO A 358 -12.63 -10.79 -2.41
C PRO A 358 -11.22 -11.24 -2.01
N PHE A 359 -10.20 -10.47 -2.38
CA PHE A 359 -8.80 -10.80 -2.09
C PHE A 359 -8.46 -10.86 -0.60
N TRP A 360 -9.22 -10.21 0.27
CA TRP A 360 -8.95 -10.15 1.71
C TRP A 360 -9.62 -11.29 2.48
N LEU A 361 -10.47 -12.09 1.84
CA LEU A 361 -11.28 -13.11 2.51
C LEU A 361 -10.43 -14.24 3.13
N ASP A 362 -9.31 -14.56 2.49
CA ASP A 362 -8.30 -15.55 2.89
C ASP A 362 -7.02 -14.88 3.45
N TRP A 363 -7.10 -13.61 3.84
CA TRP A 363 -5.99 -12.92 4.49
C TRP A 363 -6.26 -12.85 5.98
N ALA A 364 -5.55 -13.68 6.76
CA ALA A 364 -5.76 -13.77 8.20
C ALA A 364 -5.69 -12.39 8.88
N LEU A 365 -6.65 -12.15 9.78
CA LEU A 365 -6.84 -10.91 10.54
C LEU A 365 -7.10 -9.63 9.71
N ALA A 366 -7.31 -9.74 8.39
CA ALA A 366 -7.71 -8.62 7.54
C ALA A 366 -9.22 -8.36 7.66
N GLU A 367 -9.60 -7.20 8.19
CA GLU A 367 -11.00 -6.78 8.34
C GLU A 367 -11.26 -5.51 7.52
N PRO A 368 -12.01 -5.59 6.38
CA PRO A 368 -12.29 -4.44 5.54
C PRO A 368 -12.89 -3.25 6.27
N SER A 369 -13.79 -3.47 7.24
CA SER A 369 -14.36 -2.36 8.02
C SER A 369 -13.34 -1.66 8.92
N SER A 370 -12.16 -2.27 9.13
CA SER A 370 -11.08 -1.72 9.93
C SER A 370 -9.92 -1.18 9.09
N PHE A 371 -9.55 -1.85 7.98
CA PHE A 371 -8.42 -1.40 7.16
C PHE A 371 -8.81 -0.36 6.10
N LEU A 372 -10.09 -0.22 5.74
CA LEU A 372 -10.54 0.85 4.85
C LEU A 372 -10.66 2.14 5.64
N ASN A 373 -9.70 3.04 5.43
CA ASN A 373 -9.65 4.32 6.12
C ASN A 373 -10.55 5.36 5.45
N PRO A 374 -11.08 6.34 6.19
CA PRO A 374 -11.78 7.47 5.60
C PRO A 374 -10.90 8.17 4.55
N GLU A 375 -11.46 8.39 3.38
CA GLU A 375 -10.78 9.18 2.36
C GLU A 375 -10.77 10.65 2.79
N VAL A 376 -9.55 11.17 3.00
CA VAL A 376 -9.30 12.45 3.70
C VAL A 376 -9.96 13.63 2.99
N LEU A 377 -9.95 13.65 1.66
CA LEU A 377 -10.49 14.75 0.88
C LEU A 377 -12.00 14.90 1.07
N HIS A 378 -12.80 13.85 0.95
CA HIS A 378 -14.25 13.96 1.10
C HIS A 378 -14.68 13.95 2.57
N HIS A 379 -14.06 13.13 3.42
CA HIS A 379 -14.51 12.94 4.80
C HIS A 379 -14.07 14.04 5.76
N PHE A 380 -12.94 14.70 5.51
CA PHE A 380 -12.49 15.80 6.36
C PHE A 380 -12.66 17.14 5.66
N PHE A 381 -12.04 17.31 4.48
CA PHE A 381 -12.01 18.62 3.83
C PHE A 381 -13.37 19.01 3.22
N LYS A 382 -13.98 18.18 2.37
CA LYS A 382 -15.29 18.52 1.79
C LYS A 382 -16.39 18.49 2.82
N MET A 383 -16.43 17.49 3.71
CA MET A 383 -17.45 17.42 4.76
C MET A 383 -17.51 18.73 5.56
N PHE A 384 -16.34 19.25 5.95
CA PHE A 384 -16.26 20.52 6.66
C PHE A 384 -16.88 21.68 5.86
N TRP A 385 -16.50 21.86 4.60
CA TRP A 385 -17.00 22.98 3.78
C TRP A 385 -18.45 22.82 3.33
N ASP A 386 -18.86 21.58 3.03
CA ASP A 386 -20.19 21.29 2.50
C ASP A 386 -21.25 21.27 3.61
N HIS A 387 -20.87 20.96 4.85
CA HIS A 387 -21.78 20.75 5.98
C HIS A 387 -21.39 21.57 7.22
N ASP A 388 -20.26 21.26 7.88
CA ASP A 388 -19.95 21.79 9.22
C ASP A 388 -19.86 23.31 9.24
N GLN A 389 -19.16 23.91 8.27
CA GLN A 389 -19.04 25.36 8.14
C GLN A 389 -20.42 26.01 7.98
N LYS A 390 -21.31 25.42 7.19
CA LYS A 390 -22.66 25.94 6.97
C LYS A 390 -23.51 25.83 8.22
N TRP A 391 -23.37 24.76 9.00
CA TRP A 391 -24.05 24.60 10.27
C TRP A 391 -23.56 25.61 11.31
N CYS A 392 -22.24 25.75 11.46
CA CYS A 392 -21.63 26.72 12.35
C CYS A 392 -22.04 28.16 11.98
N SER A 393 -22.00 28.52 10.69
CA SER A 393 -22.41 29.83 10.21
C SER A 393 -23.90 30.12 10.50
N ARG A 394 -24.78 29.12 10.37
CA ARG A 394 -26.21 29.26 10.73
C ARG A 394 -26.45 29.39 12.23
N MET A 395 -25.64 28.75 13.07
CA MET A 395 -25.81 28.77 14.52
C MET A 395 -25.19 30.00 15.19
N LEU A 396 -24.00 30.41 14.75
CA LEU A 396 -23.22 31.48 15.40
C LEU A 396 -23.33 32.82 14.67
N GLY A 397 -23.66 32.82 13.37
CA GLY A 397 -23.50 33.98 12.49
C GLY A 397 -22.10 34.06 11.88
N ALA A 398 -21.99 34.74 10.73
CA ALA A 398 -20.71 34.85 10.01
C ALA A 398 -19.65 35.63 10.82
N ASP A 399 -20.04 36.75 11.43
CA ASP A 399 -19.11 37.63 12.16
C ASP A 399 -18.46 36.94 13.37
N GLU A 400 -19.23 36.20 14.15
CA GLU A 400 -18.72 35.45 15.31
C GLU A 400 -17.82 34.28 14.87
N LEU A 401 -18.15 33.62 13.76
CA LEU A 401 -17.33 32.54 13.22
C LEU A 401 -15.98 33.08 12.71
N ASP A 402 -15.98 34.20 11.99
CA ASP A 402 -14.76 34.87 11.51
C ASP A 402 -13.90 35.36 12.69
N PHE A 403 -14.52 35.95 13.72
CA PHE A 403 -13.82 36.33 14.95
C PHE A 403 -13.11 35.13 15.59
N ARG A 404 -13.77 33.97 15.73
CA ARG A 404 -13.15 32.77 16.29
C ARG A 404 -12.01 32.22 15.46
N PHE A 405 -12.15 32.22 14.13
CA PHE A 405 -11.05 31.81 13.25
C PHE A 405 -9.85 32.76 13.34
N SER A 406 -10.06 34.05 13.62
CA SER A 406 -8.96 35.01 13.79
C SER A 406 -8.11 34.80 15.05
N LEU A 407 -8.59 33.99 16.01
CA LEU A 407 -7.91 33.69 17.28
C LEU A 407 -7.06 32.40 17.24
N LEU A 408 -7.21 31.58 16.19
CA LEU A 408 -6.44 30.35 15.93
C LEU A 408 -5.18 30.67 15.11
#